data_AF-A0A5E7AFG7-F1
#
_entry.id   AF-A0A5E7AFG7-F1
#
_cell.length_a   1.000
_cell.length_b   1.000
_cell.length_c   1.000
_cell.angle_alpha   90.00
_cell.angle_beta   90.00
_cell.angle_gamma   90.00
#
_symmetry.space_group_name_H-M   'P 1'
#
loop_
_entity.id
_entity.type
_entity.pdbx_description
1 polymer ?
#
loop_
_entity_poly.entity_id
_entity_poly.type
_entity_poly.pdbx_seq_one_letter_code
_entity_poly.pdbx_strand_id
1 'polypeptide(L)' 'MPQSLKEACDALEADPLFAEVLGPQIVGEFIKLKRMEWVEYSRHVSDWEIQRYTEFF' A
#
# COMPACT_ATOMS: atom_id res chain seq x y z
N MET A 1 14.09 3.84 -5.56
CA MET A 1 12.94 4.43 -4.86
C MET A 1 11.71 3.58 -5.17
N PRO A 2 10.95 3.14 -4.15
CA PRO A 2 9.74 2.34 -4.36
C PRO A 2 8.74 3.08 -5.27
N GLN A 3 8.09 2.35 -6.18
CA GLN A 3 7.19 2.88 -7.20
C GLN A 3 5.70 2.77 -6.81
N SER A 4 5.42 2.07 -5.71
CA SER A 4 4.06 1.87 -5.20
C SER A 4 4.03 1.94 -3.67
N LEU A 5 2.85 2.24 -3.09
CA LEU A 5 2.67 2.22 -1.64
C LEU A 5 2.97 0.84 -1.06
N LYS A 6 2.66 -0.23 -1.80
CA LYS A 6 3.04 -1.60 -1.44
C LYS A 6 4.56 -1.74 -1.30
N GLU A 7 5.32 -1.34 -2.33
CA GLU A 7 6.79 -1.42 -2.29
C GLU A 7 7.39 -0.55 -1.19
N ALA A 8 6.80 0.60 -0.91
CA ALA A 8 7.23 1.46 0.20
C ALA A 8 7.01 0.79 1.56
N CYS A 9 5.87 0.11 1.75
CA CYS A 9 5.62 -0.68 2.96
C CYS A 9 6.58 -1.86 3.09
N ASP A 10 6.85 -2.57 1.98
CA ASP A 10 7.79 -3.70 1.94
C ASP A 10 9.23 -3.23 2.29
N ALA A 11 9.64 -2.07 1.77
CA ALA A 11 10.95 -1.48 2.07
C ALA A 11 11.06 -1.00 3.52
N LEU A 12 10.00 -0.41 4.08
CA LEU A 12 9.95 0.03 5.48
C LEU A 12 9.99 -1.17 6.44
N GLU A 13 9.34 -2.28 6.09
CA GLU A 13 9.35 -3.51 6.90
C GLU A 13 10.73 -4.19 6.93
N ALA A 14 11.50 -4.08 5.85
CA ALA A 14 12.82 -4.67 5.73
C ALA A 14 13.94 -3.86 6.42
N ASP A 15 13.69 -2.59 6.76
CA ASP A 15 14.67 -1.69 7.39
C ASP A 15 14.46 -1.63 8.92
N PRO A 16 15.37 -2.20 9.74
CA PRO A 16 15.23 -2.20 11.19
C PRO A 16 15.38 -0.81 11.81
N LEU A 17 16.00 0.16 11.12
CA LEU A 17 16.29 1.50 11.66
C LEU A 17 15.02 2.16 12.23
N PHE A 18 13.92 2.09 11.49
CA PHE A 18 12.68 2.73 11.91
C PHE A 18 12.05 2.02 13.11
N ALA A 19 12.13 0.69 13.17
CA ALA A 19 11.63 -0.09 14.30
C ALA A 19 12.48 0.16 15.56
N GLU A 20 13.79 0.37 15.42
CA GLU A 20 14.70 0.70 16.52
C GLU A 20 14.47 2.12 17.06
N VAL A 21 14.21 3.09 16.19
CA VAL A 21 14.03 4.50 16.58
C VAL A 21 12.62 4.81 17.07
N LEU A 22 11.59 4.26 16.42
CA LEU A 22 10.18 4.58 16.69
C LEU A 22 9.45 3.49 17.48
N GLY A 23 10.06 2.31 17.62
CA GLY A 23 9.46 1.16 18.26
C GLY A 23 8.75 0.23 17.27
N PRO A 24 8.93 -1.10 17.41
CA PRO A 24 8.42 -2.07 16.44
C PRO A 24 6.89 -2.11 16.39
N GLN A 25 6.20 -1.80 17.49
CA GLN A 25 4.74 -1.77 17.53
C GLN A 25 4.16 -0.62 16.69
N ILE A 26 4.78 0.56 16.75
CA ILE A 26 4.33 1.74 16.00
C ILE A 26 4.55 1.51 14.51
N VAL A 27 5.74 1.05 14.12
CA VAL A 27 6.07 0.76 12.72
C VAL A 27 5.17 -0.36 12.17
N GLY A 28 4.94 -1.42 12.95
CA GLY A 28 4.07 -2.53 12.56
C GLY A 28 2.62 -2.10 12.31
N GLU A 29 2.01 -1.32 13.22
CA GLU A 29 0.63 -0.85 13.00
C GLU A 29 0.54 0.17 11.86
N PHE A 30 1.55 1.03 11.69
CA PHE A 30 1.59 1.94 10.54
C PHE A 30 1.62 1.18 9.21
N ILE A 31 2.49 0.18 9.05
CA ILE A 31 2.58 -0.66 7.85
C ILE A 31 1.25 -1.35 7.59
N LYS A 32 0.64 -1.93 8.64
CA LYS A 32 -0.65 -2.62 8.55
C LYS A 32 -1.77 -1.71 8.03
N LEU A 33 -1.90 -0.50 8.58
CA LEU A 33 -2.87 0.49 8.12
C LEU A 33 -2.63 0.88 6.65
N LYS A 34 -1.38 1.14 6.27
CA LYS A 34 -1.03 1.48 4.88
C LYS A 34 -1.25 0.35 3.89
N ARG A 35 -1.07 -0.90 4.30
CA ARG A 35 -1.42 -2.07 3.48
C ARG A 35 -2.93 -2.20 3.29
N MET A 36 -3.74 -1.92 4.31
CA MET A 36 -5.20 -1.87 4.17
C MET A 36 -5.64 -0.79 3.19
N GLU A 37 -5.09 0.42 3.31
CA GLU A 37 -5.33 1.53 2.38
C GLU A 37 -4.94 1.17 0.95
N TRP A 38 -3.79 0.52 0.74
CA TRP A 38 -3.39 0.01 -0.57
C TRP A 38 -4.38 -1.02 -1.13
N VAL A 39 -4.86 -1.94 -0.29
CA VAL A 39 -5.83 -2.95 -0.71
C VAL A 39 -7.15 -2.28 -1.10
N GLU A 40 -7.66 -1.34 -0.32
CA GLU A 40 -8.86 -0.56 -0.65
C GLU A 40 -8.70 0.21 -1.97
N TYR A 41 -7.57 0.90 -2.15
CA TYR A 41 -7.25 1.62 -3.37
C TYR A 41 -7.14 0.68 -4.59
N SER A 42 -6.44 -0.45 -4.45
CA SER A 42 -6.25 -1.44 -5.52
C SER A 42 -7.52 -2.19 -5.90
N ARG A 43 -8.48 -2.30 -4.97
CA ARG A 43 -9.79 -2.91 -5.19
C ARG A 43 -10.83 -1.92 -5.68
N HIS A 44 -10.54 -0.62 -5.60
CA HIS A 44 -11.34 0.38 -6.28
C HIS A 44 -11.12 0.18 -7.78
N VAL A 45 -12.00 -0.63 -8.38
CA VAL A 45 -12.23 -0.64 -9.83
C VAL A 45 -12.51 0.80 -10.18
N SER A 46 -11.49 1.49 -10.65
CA SER A 46 -11.61 2.92 -10.93
C SER A 46 -12.69 3.05 -11.99
N ASP A 47 -13.51 4.12 -11.96
CA ASP A 47 -14.50 4.39 -13.01
C ASP A 47 -13.89 4.31 -14.43
N TRP A 48 -12.57 4.47 -14.55
CA TRP A 48 -11.74 4.20 -15.71
C TRP A 48 -11.82 2.75 -16.26
N GLU A 49 -11.80 1.72 -15.41
CA GLU A 49 -11.94 0.32 -15.85
C GLU A 49 -13.36 0.05 -16.36
N ILE A 50 -14.37 0.62 -15.69
CA ILE A 50 -15.77 0.50 -16.14
C ILE A 50 -15.93 1.19 -17.50
N GLN A 51 -15.46 2.43 -17.67
CA GLN A 51 -15.50 3.14 -18.96
C GLN A 51 -14.72 2.44 -20.07
N ARG A 52 -13.58 1.81 -19.76
CA ARG A 52 -12.73 1.18 -20.79
C ARG A 52 -13.21 -0.19 -21.24
N TYR A 53 -14.01 -0.88 -20.42
CA TYR A 53 -14.56 -2.20 -20.76
C TYR A 53 -16.05 -2.20 -21.12
N THR A 54 -16.80 -1.11 -20.90
CA THR A 54 -18.21 -1.01 -21.36
C THR A 54 -18.37 -0.72 -22.85
N GLU A 55 -17.31 -0.38 -23.59
CA GLU A 55 -17.36 -0.27 -25.06
C GLU A 55 -17.07 -1.60 -25.79
N PHE A 56 -16.68 -2.66 -25.05
CA PHE A 56 -16.35 -3.97 -25.63
C PHE A 56 -17.43 -5.05 -25.44
N PHE A 57 -18.56 -4.72 -24.81
CA PHE A 57 -19.75 -5.58 -24.71
C PHE A 57 -21.03 -4.83 -25.09
#